data_AF-A0A7S2W0X2-F1
#
_entry.id   AF-A0A7S2W0X2-F1
#
_cell.length_a   1.000
_cell.length_b   1.000
_cell.length_c   1.000
_cell.angle_alpha   90.00
_cell.angle_beta   90.00
_cell.angle_gamma   90.00
#
_symmetry.space_group_name_H-M   'P 1'
#
loop_
_entity.id
_entity.type
_entity.pdbx_description
1 polymer ?
#
loop_
_entity_poly.entity_id
_entity_poly.type
_entity_poly.pdbx_seq_one_letter_code
_entity_poly.pdbx_strand_id
1 'polypeptide(L)'
;RCDDAYRDRVTMAGSVAALLFLLAGTATAWAPLRPGRLAPPSSRSALVRSAAPESGEATVKGSILVSGFISSQDRTDSFGFDALNKLGIFEKIIAYSTDSAFAKKRLIGRNARYTGLLDVLDFAEGTEDALVGAESPLKGCDAWLAFGVAPGEVRACANAAAAAGVKRAVMVVTGECAEATQIVSSLSPTSLTVLQCGEFVEGTEGGAVEIKDAGVSLPAGAQIARDEAIRVATESLIIPLSEKKAVGLLKGDKDAEAHVKELRTQGMSRTRELENLFNGSFAVFLEQKAAREKEEAEKAAEEERQKAEFEERQKELEAEEAELMKPLWERNLTGVEQDIAMRAMIRLNATYEANFVESEISYAKFRAQNFRGYYDWYSEWESEHPETKEPWLPPDEVIQKAELVDCEVTEEEMKNPNAFVAAVIEAFEKPLPLEVLEERIVALRDDNDAKIKAQSEREEAEAAMAAATSSDPVQAPEPKPEEPEKDE
;
A
#
# COMPACT_ATOMS: atom_id res chain seq x y z
N ARG A 1 -25.56 58.14 -3.32
CA ARG A 1 -25.08 57.87 -4.70
C ARG A 1 -24.06 56.75 -4.55
N CYS A 2 -24.50 55.53 -4.23
CA CYS A 2 -25.24 54.60 -5.11
C CYS A 2 -24.23 53.76 -5.92
N ASP A 3 -24.20 52.43 -5.85
CA ASP A 3 -25.09 51.51 -5.11
C ASP A 3 -24.36 50.30 -4.51
N ASP A 4 -24.94 49.82 -3.41
CA ASP A 4 -24.72 48.51 -2.79
C ASP A 4 -25.94 47.62 -3.06
N ALA A 5 -25.82 46.34 -2.71
CA ALA A 5 -26.88 45.33 -2.61
C ALA A 5 -27.39 44.66 -3.91
N TYR A 6 -27.17 43.33 -3.97
CA TYR A 6 -27.99 42.40 -4.72
C TYR A 6 -28.44 41.26 -3.78
N ARG A 7 -29.70 41.32 -3.33
CA ARG A 7 -30.34 40.28 -2.50
C ARG A 7 -31.82 40.16 -2.87
N ASP A 8 -32.27 38.91 -2.93
CA ASP A 8 -33.64 38.42 -2.78
C ASP A 8 -34.79 38.88 -3.72
N ARG A 9 -35.25 37.91 -4.54
CA ARG A 9 -36.68 37.59 -4.78
C ARG A 9 -36.78 36.05 -4.72
N VAL A 10 -37.59 35.34 -3.93
CA VAL A 10 -38.97 35.48 -3.43
C VAL A 10 -40.05 34.97 -4.43
N THR A 11 -40.40 33.69 -4.24
CA THR A 11 -41.71 33.00 -4.39
C THR A 11 -42.51 33.01 -5.72
N MET A 12 -42.89 31.83 -6.23
CA MET A 12 -44.22 31.20 -6.02
C MET A 12 -44.51 30.04 -7.00
N ALA A 13 -44.78 28.84 -6.47
CA ALA A 13 -45.65 27.76 -6.97
C ALA A 13 -45.41 26.51 -6.07
N GLY A 14 -46.36 25.66 -5.70
CA GLY A 14 -47.80 25.61 -5.98
C GLY A 14 -48.30 24.16 -5.81
N SER A 15 -48.95 23.84 -4.69
CA SER A 15 -49.20 22.45 -4.26
C SER A 15 -50.33 21.73 -5.00
N VAL A 16 -50.05 20.51 -5.50
CA VAL A 16 -51.01 19.44 -5.86
C VAL A 16 -50.24 18.10 -5.71
N ALA A 17 -50.68 17.05 -5.00
CA ALA A 17 -51.74 16.88 -3.99
C ALA A 17 -51.38 15.68 -3.08
N ALA A 18 -52.26 15.24 -2.17
CA ALA A 18 -52.09 14.03 -1.35
C ALA A 18 -53.34 13.14 -1.41
N LEU A 19 -53.19 11.82 -1.58
CA LEU A 19 -54.25 10.85 -1.30
C LEU A 19 -53.73 9.39 -1.23
N LEU A 20 -53.73 8.80 -0.02
CA LEU A 20 -54.10 7.41 0.32
C LEU A 20 -53.50 6.98 1.67
N PHE A 21 -54.35 6.86 2.68
CA PHE A 21 -54.05 6.19 3.96
C PHE A 21 -55.36 5.62 4.56
N LEU A 22 -55.23 4.56 5.37
CA LEU A 22 -56.30 3.79 6.09
C LEU A 22 -57.09 2.83 5.18
N LEU A 23 -57.17 1.53 5.45
CA LEU A 23 -57.57 0.84 6.71
C LEU A 23 -56.68 -0.42 6.93
N ALA A 24 -56.02 -0.63 8.08
CA ALA A 24 -56.51 -1.10 9.40
C ALA A 24 -56.42 -2.64 9.58
N GLY A 25 -55.66 -3.12 10.58
CA GLY A 25 -55.50 -4.57 10.87
C GLY A 25 -54.44 -4.97 11.91
N THR A 26 -54.77 -4.81 13.20
CA THR A 26 -54.30 -5.60 14.36
C THR A 26 -52.83 -6.09 14.47
N ALA A 27 -52.11 -5.46 15.40
CA ALA A 27 -51.33 -6.09 16.49
C ALA A 27 -50.46 -7.35 16.25
N THR A 28 -49.14 -7.14 16.14
CA THR A 28 -48.14 -7.86 16.98
C THR A 28 -46.99 -6.90 17.33
N ALA A 29 -46.50 -6.96 18.57
CA ALA A 29 -45.39 -6.12 19.01
C ALA A 29 -44.05 -6.77 18.67
N TRP A 30 -43.46 -6.39 17.54
CA TRP A 30 -42.07 -6.67 17.19
C TRP A 30 -41.31 -5.36 17.00
N ALA A 31 -40.34 -5.11 17.88
CA ALA A 31 -39.47 -3.94 17.77
C ALA A 31 -38.42 -4.21 16.68
N PRO A 32 -38.31 -3.36 15.64
CA PRO A 32 -37.19 -3.48 14.71
C PRO A 32 -35.92 -3.07 15.44
N LEU A 33 -35.00 -4.02 15.60
CA LEU A 33 -33.61 -3.74 15.93
C LEU A 33 -33.08 -2.77 14.87
N ARG A 34 -32.85 -1.50 15.25
CA ARG A 34 -32.05 -0.59 14.44
C ARG A 34 -30.69 -1.27 14.23
N PRO A 35 -30.22 -1.48 12.99
CA PRO A 35 -28.82 -1.79 12.78
C PRO A 35 -28.04 -0.56 13.27
N GLY A 36 -27.46 -0.70 14.47
CA GLY A 36 -26.58 0.32 15.00
C GLY A 36 -25.45 0.47 14.00
N ARG A 37 -25.32 1.66 13.40
CA ARG A 37 -24.06 2.07 12.79
C ARG A 37 -23.04 2.15 13.93
N LEU A 38 -22.42 1.01 14.23
CA LEU A 38 -21.12 0.98 14.87
C LEU A 38 -20.18 1.69 13.89
N ALA A 39 -20.01 2.99 14.10
CA ALA A 39 -18.85 3.68 13.57
C ALA A 39 -17.63 2.87 14.05
N PRO A 40 -16.64 2.56 13.19
CA PRO A 40 -15.42 1.94 13.66
C PRO A 40 -14.84 2.84 14.76
N PRO A 41 -14.34 2.27 15.87
CA PRO A 41 -13.73 3.08 16.92
C PRO A 41 -12.59 3.86 16.29
N SER A 42 -12.75 5.18 16.23
CA SER A 42 -11.71 6.06 15.69
C SER A 42 -10.50 5.97 16.60
N SER A 43 -9.50 5.20 16.18
CA SER A 43 -8.20 5.01 16.84
C SER A 43 -7.36 6.31 16.92
N ARG A 44 -7.91 7.45 16.46
CA ARG A 44 -7.37 8.82 16.54
C ARG A 44 -7.40 9.47 17.92
N SER A 45 -7.70 8.74 19.00
CA SER A 45 -7.81 9.30 20.37
C SER A 45 -7.04 8.52 21.44
N ALA A 46 -6.07 7.70 21.04
CA ALA A 46 -5.17 6.97 21.96
C ALA A 46 -3.77 7.59 22.06
N LEU A 47 -3.39 8.55 21.21
CA LEU A 47 -2.21 9.37 21.45
C LEU A 47 -2.51 10.43 22.50
N VAL A 48 -1.74 10.37 23.59
CA VAL A 48 -1.38 11.54 24.40
C VAL A 48 -2.59 12.26 25.02
N ARG A 49 -3.30 11.54 25.91
CA ARG A 49 -3.42 12.11 27.27
C ARG A 49 -2.02 12.10 27.89
N SER A 50 -1.19 13.05 27.46
CA SER A 50 -0.14 13.56 28.34
C SER A 50 -0.85 13.92 29.63
N ALA A 51 -0.41 13.33 30.73
CA ALA A 51 -0.66 13.95 32.02
C ALA A 51 -0.20 15.39 31.85
N ALA A 52 -1.12 16.34 32.04
CA ALA A 52 -0.71 17.73 32.19
C ALA A 52 0.37 17.74 33.28
N PRO A 53 1.54 18.34 33.07
CA PRO A 53 2.53 18.41 34.12
C PRO A 53 1.87 19.14 35.29
N GLU A 54 1.60 18.40 36.37
CA GLU A 54 1.15 19.01 37.61
C GLU A 54 2.22 20.01 38.02
N SER A 55 1.77 21.22 38.35
CA SER A 55 2.62 22.35 38.66
C SER A 55 3.55 22.04 39.84
N GLY A 56 4.78 21.66 39.54
CA GLY A 56 5.89 21.45 40.48
C GLY A 56 7.09 22.28 40.03
N GLU A 57 7.22 23.49 40.57
CA GLU A 57 8.26 24.44 40.14
C GLU A 57 9.69 23.93 40.43
N ALA A 58 10.47 23.77 39.37
CA ALA A 58 11.95 23.79 39.42
C ALA A 58 12.55 24.63 38.28
N THR A 59 11.77 25.57 37.71
CA THR A 59 12.28 26.55 36.75
C THR A 59 13.28 27.45 37.47
N VAL A 60 14.56 27.29 37.15
CA VAL A 60 15.66 28.02 37.81
C VAL A 60 15.62 29.48 37.39
N LYS A 61 15.02 30.31 38.24
CA LYS A 61 15.01 31.78 38.16
C LYS A 61 16.28 32.34 38.83
N GLY A 62 16.70 33.53 38.40
CA GLY A 62 17.86 34.23 38.95
C GLY A 62 18.95 34.46 37.90
N SER A 63 20.20 34.18 38.24
CA SER A 63 21.36 34.49 37.39
C SER A 63 21.93 33.27 36.68
N ILE A 64 22.33 33.44 35.42
CA ILE A 64 23.00 32.40 34.62
C ILE A 64 24.38 32.86 34.16
N LEU A 65 25.39 31.99 34.33
CA LEU A 65 26.69 32.15 33.67
C LEU A 65 26.71 31.38 32.35
N VAL A 66 27.31 31.96 31.32
CA VAL A 66 27.40 31.41 29.97
C VAL A 66 28.86 31.41 29.52
N SER A 67 29.46 30.23 29.30
CA SER A 67 30.88 30.06 28.96
C SER A 67 31.12 29.22 27.71
N GLY A 68 32.31 29.34 27.10
CA GLY A 68 32.71 28.61 25.88
C GLY A 68 32.16 29.21 24.57
N PHE A 69 31.34 30.25 24.68
CA PHE A 69 30.93 31.10 23.57
C PHE A 69 31.93 32.25 23.35
N ILE A 70 32.01 32.78 22.12
CA ILE A 70 32.81 33.98 21.78
C ILE A 70 34.34 33.76 21.89
N SER A 71 34.79 32.50 21.93
CA SER A 71 36.21 32.11 21.94
C SER A 71 36.93 32.30 20.60
N SER A 72 36.19 32.30 19.47
CA SER A 72 36.75 32.52 18.13
C SER A 72 36.38 33.91 17.56
N GLN A 73 37.27 34.48 16.75
CA GLN A 73 37.04 35.79 16.14
C GLN A 73 36.07 35.72 14.95
N ASP A 74 35.91 34.56 14.33
CA ASP A 74 35.20 34.41 13.05
C ASP A 74 33.69 34.40 13.20
N ARG A 75 33.15 33.91 14.32
CA ARG A 75 31.71 33.79 14.55
C ARG A 75 31.25 34.43 15.87
N THR A 76 30.07 35.04 15.84
CA THR A 76 29.39 35.57 17.02
C THR A 76 28.21 34.70 17.37
N ASP A 77 28.32 33.90 18.42
CA ASP A 77 27.22 33.09 18.96
C ASP A 77 26.17 33.92 19.72
N SER A 78 25.87 35.14 19.25
CA SER A 78 24.88 36.04 19.84
C SER A 78 23.48 35.41 19.93
N PHE A 79 23.19 34.46 19.04
CA PHE A 79 21.96 33.66 19.04
C PHE A 79 21.72 32.95 20.39
N GLY A 80 22.76 32.45 21.07
CA GLY A 80 22.58 31.78 22.36
C GLY A 80 22.11 32.73 23.47
N PHE A 81 22.63 33.96 23.48
CA PHE A 81 22.22 35.00 24.42
C PHE A 81 20.80 35.52 24.10
N ASP A 82 20.48 35.73 22.82
CA ASP A 82 19.11 36.06 22.40
C ASP A 82 18.12 34.92 22.70
N ALA A 83 18.52 33.65 22.60
CA ALA A 83 17.70 32.49 22.95
C ALA A 83 17.41 32.45 24.46
N LEU A 84 18.44 32.61 25.32
CA LEU A 84 18.27 32.70 26.78
C LEU A 84 17.36 33.87 27.19
N ASN A 85 17.54 35.04 26.58
CA ASN A 85 16.72 36.22 26.88
C ASN A 85 15.26 36.03 26.43
N LYS A 86 14.99 35.36 25.30
CA LYS A 86 13.62 35.00 24.86
C LYS A 86 12.89 34.09 25.86
N LEU A 87 13.60 33.32 26.69
CA LEU A 87 12.98 32.52 27.74
C LEU A 87 12.37 33.40 28.85
N GLY A 88 12.91 34.61 29.09
CA GLY A 88 12.39 35.57 30.08
C GLY A 88 12.46 35.13 31.54
N ILE A 89 13.30 34.14 31.86
CA ILE A 89 13.40 33.50 33.19
C ILE A 89 14.57 34.03 34.02
N PHE A 90 15.65 34.45 33.35
CA PHE A 90 16.88 34.92 34.01
C PHE A 90 16.85 36.43 34.19
N GLU A 91 17.11 36.87 35.41
CA GLU A 91 17.24 38.30 35.77
C GLU A 91 18.58 38.86 35.28
N LYS A 92 19.59 38.00 35.16
CA LYS A 92 20.96 38.36 34.78
C LYS A 92 21.63 37.25 33.98
N ILE A 93 22.18 37.60 32.82
CA ILE A 93 22.95 36.71 31.95
C ILE A 93 24.40 37.19 31.94
N ILE A 94 25.30 36.41 32.54
CA ILE A 94 26.73 36.73 32.64
C ILE A 94 27.46 36.03 31.49
N ALA A 95 27.87 36.81 30.48
CA ALA A 95 28.76 36.34 29.43
C ALA A 95 30.19 36.20 30.00
N TYR A 96 30.72 34.98 30.04
CA TYR A 96 32.09 34.69 30.45
C TYR A 96 32.98 34.43 29.24
N SER A 97 34.07 35.20 29.13
CA SER A 97 35.00 35.16 28.00
C SER A 97 36.41 35.54 28.42
N THR A 98 37.41 35.12 27.65
CA THR A 98 38.83 35.49 27.85
C THR A 98 39.14 36.97 27.55
N ASP A 99 38.33 37.64 26.71
CA ASP A 99 38.42 39.07 26.41
C ASP A 99 37.02 39.71 26.51
N SER A 100 36.76 40.42 27.60
CA SER A 100 35.45 41.07 27.80
C SER A 100 35.24 42.27 26.87
N ALA A 101 36.29 42.91 26.36
CA ALA A 101 36.17 44.00 25.41
C ALA A 101 35.73 43.50 24.03
N PHE A 102 36.27 42.36 23.59
CA PHE A 102 35.81 41.65 22.41
C PHE A 102 34.36 41.16 22.57
N ALA A 103 34.03 40.50 23.69
CA ALA A 103 32.67 40.05 23.96
C ALA A 103 31.65 41.20 23.98
N LYS A 104 31.96 42.33 24.64
CA LYS A 104 31.15 43.55 24.61
C LYS A 104 30.95 44.06 23.18
N LYS A 105 32.01 44.13 22.37
CA LYS A 105 31.91 44.57 20.96
C LYS A 105 31.02 43.67 20.10
N ARG A 106 30.95 42.37 20.40
CA ARG A 106 30.14 41.40 19.65
C ARG A 106 28.68 41.32 20.13
N LEU A 107 28.44 41.37 21.44
CA LEU A 107 27.10 41.25 22.02
C LEU A 107 26.34 42.58 22.09
N ILE A 108 27.01 43.74 22.19
CA ILE A 108 26.37 45.06 22.20
C ILE A 108 26.03 45.50 20.77
N GLY A 109 25.18 44.71 20.11
CA GLY A 109 24.65 44.96 18.76
C GLY A 109 23.31 45.69 18.76
N ARG A 110 22.82 46.05 17.57
CA ARG A 110 21.45 46.58 17.40
C ARG A 110 20.39 45.57 17.83
N ASN A 111 20.60 44.28 17.54
CA ASN A 111 19.67 43.21 17.90
C ASN A 111 19.51 43.13 19.42
N ALA A 112 20.60 43.04 20.17
CA ALA A 112 20.59 43.03 21.64
C ALA A 112 19.85 44.22 22.26
N ARG A 113 19.92 45.40 21.62
CA ARG A 113 19.16 46.59 22.04
C ARG A 113 17.66 46.44 21.78
N TYR A 114 17.26 45.84 20.68
CA TYR A 114 15.84 45.65 20.33
C TYR A 114 15.20 44.43 21.02
N THR A 115 15.98 43.42 21.40
CA THR A 115 15.52 42.26 22.18
C THR A 115 15.47 42.52 23.68
N GLY A 116 15.99 43.66 24.17
CA GLY A 116 16.13 43.95 25.60
C GLY A 116 17.28 43.23 26.29
N LEU A 117 18.08 42.45 25.54
CA LEU A 117 19.21 41.69 26.08
C LEU A 117 20.21 42.59 26.85
N LEU A 118 20.39 43.84 26.43
CA LEU A 118 21.29 44.79 27.11
C LEU A 118 20.90 45.11 28.57
N ASP A 119 19.64 44.93 28.96
CA ASP A 119 19.17 45.25 30.30
C ASP A 119 19.46 44.11 31.30
N VAL A 120 19.69 42.89 30.81
CA VAL A 120 20.00 41.68 31.60
C VAL A 120 21.43 41.17 31.42
N LEU A 121 22.15 41.64 30.39
CA LEU A 121 23.49 41.16 30.04
C LEU A 121 24.59 41.83 30.86
N ASP A 122 25.42 41.02 31.50
CA ASP A 122 26.66 41.43 32.17
C ASP A 122 27.86 40.63 31.63
N PHE A 123 29.07 41.06 31.93
CA PHE A 123 30.30 40.51 31.39
C PHE A 123 31.31 40.18 32.49
N ALA A 124 31.79 38.95 32.51
CA ALA A 124 32.89 38.50 33.35
C ALA A 124 34.07 38.05 32.49
N GLU A 125 35.29 38.30 32.97
CA GLU A 125 36.53 37.99 32.24
C GLU A 125 37.35 36.95 33.00
N GLY A 126 37.97 36.03 32.25
CA GLY A 126 38.95 35.07 32.77
C GLY A 126 39.14 33.86 31.88
N THR A 127 39.99 32.93 32.32
CA THR A 127 40.31 31.68 31.61
C THR A 127 39.38 30.54 32.02
N GLU A 128 39.28 29.50 31.19
CA GLU A 128 38.47 28.32 31.51
C GLU A 128 38.99 27.59 32.77
N ASP A 129 40.30 27.60 33.01
CA ASP A 129 40.91 27.14 34.28
C ASP A 129 40.35 27.88 35.51
N ALA A 130 40.08 29.18 35.38
CA ALA A 130 39.56 30.00 36.47
C ALA A 130 38.08 29.71 36.77
N LEU A 131 37.29 29.19 35.81
CA LEU A 131 35.94 28.67 36.08
C LEU A 131 35.97 27.42 36.97
N VAL A 132 36.99 26.57 36.79
CA VAL A 132 37.15 25.31 37.53
C VAL A 132 37.86 25.53 38.88
N GLY A 133 38.59 26.64 39.02
CA GLY A 133 39.35 27.01 40.22
C GLY A 133 38.51 27.44 41.44
N ALA A 134 39.19 27.59 42.58
CA ALA A 134 38.56 27.92 43.87
C ALA A 134 37.93 29.33 43.93
N GLU A 135 38.35 30.25 43.06
CA GLU A 135 37.79 31.61 42.90
C GLU A 135 36.83 31.70 41.70
N SER A 136 36.11 30.60 41.42
CA SER A 136 35.16 30.54 40.31
C SER A 136 34.09 31.65 40.35
N PRO A 137 33.83 32.35 39.23
CA PRO A 137 32.74 33.33 39.10
C PRO A 137 31.35 32.68 39.10
N LEU A 138 31.26 31.34 39.15
CA LEU A 138 30.02 30.60 39.33
C LEU A 138 29.38 30.86 40.71
N LYS A 139 30.11 31.38 41.70
CA LYS A 139 29.59 31.66 43.05
C LYS A 139 28.48 32.71 42.98
N GLY A 140 27.27 32.29 43.36
CA GLY A 140 26.07 33.13 43.29
C GLY A 140 25.33 33.07 41.95
N CYS A 141 25.75 32.21 41.03
CA CYS A 141 24.98 31.87 39.82
C CYS A 141 24.01 30.72 40.12
N ASP A 142 22.75 30.87 39.73
CA ASP A 142 21.73 29.83 39.88
C ASP A 142 21.84 28.76 38.78
N ALA A 143 22.23 29.18 37.58
CA ALA A 143 22.42 28.31 36.42
C ALA A 143 23.78 28.50 35.74
N TRP A 144 24.25 27.48 35.04
CA TRP A 144 25.43 27.54 34.19
C TRP A 144 25.20 26.81 32.86
N LEU A 145 25.48 27.50 31.74
CA LEU A 145 25.58 26.91 30.40
C LEU A 145 27.05 26.94 29.96
N ALA A 146 27.65 25.77 29.78
CA ALA A 146 29.00 25.60 29.23
C ALA A 146 28.91 24.99 27.83
N PHE A 147 29.46 25.65 26.82
CA PHE A 147 29.37 25.20 25.43
C PHE A 147 30.75 24.82 24.86
N GLY A 148 30.85 23.66 24.20
CA GLY A 148 32.12 23.21 23.59
C GLY A 148 33.14 22.64 24.59
N VAL A 149 32.68 22.08 25.71
CA VAL A 149 33.54 21.48 26.74
C VAL A 149 34.22 20.22 26.21
N ALA A 150 35.51 20.03 26.50
CA ALA A 150 36.21 18.80 26.11
C ALA A 150 35.73 17.60 26.94
N PRO A 151 35.67 16.38 26.37
CA PRO A 151 35.10 15.20 27.06
C PRO A 151 35.87 14.80 28.33
N GLY A 152 37.14 15.16 28.47
CA GLY A 152 37.95 14.96 29.68
C GLY A 152 37.70 15.97 30.80
N GLU A 153 37.15 17.15 30.48
CA GLU A 153 36.95 18.26 31.41
C GLU A 153 35.57 18.24 32.09
N VAL A 154 34.61 17.50 31.53
CA VAL A 154 33.22 17.38 32.00
C VAL A 154 33.14 17.12 33.51
N ARG A 155 33.98 16.23 34.07
CA ARG A 155 34.02 15.96 35.51
C ARG A 155 34.54 17.15 36.32
N ALA A 156 35.55 17.86 35.82
CA ALA A 156 36.13 19.02 36.50
C ALA A 156 35.14 20.19 36.51
N CYS A 157 34.50 20.48 35.37
CA CYS A 157 33.40 21.43 35.28
C CYS A 157 32.24 21.04 36.20
N ALA A 158 31.80 19.78 36.19
CA ALA A 158 30.70 19.32 37.05
C ALA A 158 31.01 19.55 38.54
N ASN A 159 32.21 19.17 38.99
CA ASN A 159 32.65 19.40 40.36
C ASN A 159 32.68 20.90 40.72
N ALA A 160 33.11 21.76 39.80
CA ALA A 160 33.11 23.22 39.99
C ALA A 160 31.68 23.79 40.11
N ALA A 161 30.73 23.31 39.29
CA ALA A 161 29.32 23.68 39.38
C ALA A 161 28.72 23.34 40.74
N ALA A 162 28.98 22.12 41.23
CA ALA A 162 28.53 21.65 42.53
C ALA A 162 29.17 22.42 43.69
N ALA A 163 30.48 22.69 43.62
CA ALA A 163 31.21 23.45 44.64
C ALA A 163 30.78 24.93 44.70
N ALA A 164 30.35 25.51 43.59
CA ALA A 164 29.81 26.87 43.52
C ALA A 164 28.34 26.97 43.98
N GLY A 165 27.64 25.84 44.17
CA GLY A 165 26.24 25.81 44.58
C GLY A 165 25.24 26.07 43.45
N VAL A 166 25.65 25.90 42.18
CA VAL A 166 24.78 26.08 41.02
C VAL A 166 23.62 25.07 41.09
N LYS A 167 22.39 25.51 40.86
CA LYS A 167 21.19 24.65 40.92
C LYS A 167 21.07 23.77 39.68
N ARG A 168 21.31 24.34 38.50
CA ARG A 168 21.21 23.64 37.21
C ARG A 168 22.38 23.96 36.29
N ALA A 169 23.03 22.93 35.76
CA ALA A 169 24.12 23.07 34.81
C ALA A 169 23.81 22.31 33.52
N VAL A 170 24.05 22.92 32.37
CA VAL A 170 23.98 22.28 31.05
C VAL A 170 25.35 22.39 30.39
N MET A 171 25.91 21.24 29.99
CA MET A 171 27.23 21.15 29.37
C MET A 171 27.11 20.54 27.98
N VAL A 172 27.46 21.30 26.95
CA VAL A 172 27.54 20.81 25.57
C VAL A 172 28.97 20.35 25.32
N VAL A 173 29.14 19.05 25.06
CA VAL A 173 30.43 18.38 24.93
C VAL A 173 30.65 18.02 23.46
N THR A 174 31.82 18.34 22.91
CA THR A 174 32.20 17.90 21.56
C THR A 174 32.90 16.55 21.63
N GLY A 175 32.25 15.51 21.12
CA GLY A 175 32.69 14.13 21.20
C GLY A 175 31.98 13.31 22.29
N GLU A 176 32.25 12.01 22.30
CA GLU A 176 31.64 11.06 23.23
C GLU A 176 32.32 11.12 24.61
N CYS A 177 31.52 11.08 25.67
CA CYS A 177 32.00 11.05 27.06
C CYS A 177 31.37 9.85 27.79
N ALA A 178 32.06 8.70 27.76
CA ALA A 178 31.57 7.45 28.33
C ALA A 178 31.21 7.54 29.84
N GLU A 179 31.83 8.46 30.57
CA GLU A 179 31.60 8.66 32.00
C GLU A 179 30.45 9.63 32.32
N ALA A 180 29.85 10.29 31.31
CA ALA A 180 28.86 11.34 31.51
C ALA A 180 27.66 10.89 32.36
N THR A 181 27.10 9.70 32.10
CA THR A 181 25.96 9.16 32.87
C THR A 181 26.32 8.94 34.35
N GLN A 182 27.58 8.59 34.66
CA GLN A 182 28.06 8.42 36.04
C GLN A 182 28.32 9.77 36.73
N ILE A 183 28.86 10.76 36.00
CA ILE A 183 29.04 12.14 36.50
C ILE A 183 27.68 12.76 36.81
N VAL A 184 26.74 12.68 35.87
CA VAL A 184 25.39 13.26 35.97
C VAL A 184 24.57 12.65 37.12
N SER A 185 24.71 11.35 37.39
CA SER A 185 24.01 10.67 38.50
C SER A 185 24.69 10.85 39.86
N SER A 186 25.99 11.15 39.91
CA SER A 186 26.73 11.38 41.17
C SER A 186 26.64 12.82 41.68
N LEU A 187 26.28 13.79 40.84
CA LEU A 187 26.06 15.16 41.29
C LEU A 187 24.73 15.31 42.06
N SER A 188 24.83 15.81 43.28
CA SER A 188 23.71 16.34 44.06
C SER A 188 24.24 17.39 45.05
N PRO A 189 23.56 18.54 45.24
CA PRO A 189 22.18 18.82 44.82
C PRO A 189 22.01 19.29 43.36
N THR A 190 23.06 19.71 42.66
CA THR A 190 23.00 20.27 41.30
C THR A 190 22.39 19.31 40.27
N SER A 191 21.37 19.77 39.53
CA SER A 191 20.86 19.08 38.33
C SER A 191 21.76 19.35 37.13
N LEU A 192 22.63 18.39 36.80
CA LEU A 192 23.48 18.42 35.60
C LEU A 192 22.76 17.80 34.39
N THR A 193 22.91 18.41 33.22
CA THR A 193 22.55 17.84 31.91
C THR A 193 23.79 17.84 31.03
N VAL A 194 24.14 16.71 30.42
CA VAL A 194 25.26 16.61 29.47
C VAL A 194 24.74 16.31 28.07
N LEU A 195 25.07 17.17 27.11
CA LEU A 195 24.66 17.11 25.72
C LEU A 195 25.89 16.77 24.86
N GLN A 196 26.07 15.49 24.54
CA GLN A 196 27.19 15.02 23.72
C GLN A 196 26.88 15.24 22.25
N CYS A 197 27.65 16.08 21.58
CA CYS A 197 27.49 16.43 20.18
C CYS A 197 28.62 15.83 19.35
N GLY A 198 28.34 15.56 18.07
CA GLY A 198 29.38 15.34 17.09
C GLY A 198 30.11 16.65 16.71
N GLU A 199 30.58 16.73 15.47
CA GLU A 199 31.16 17.94 14.91
C GLU A 199 30.09 19.03 14.70
N PHE A 200 30.43 20.29 15.03
CA PHE A 200 29.55 21.43 14.78
C PHE A 200 29.66 21.89 13.32
N VAL A 201 28.52 21.93 12.64
CA VAL A 201 28.41 22.45 11.28
C VAL A 201 27.71 23.81 11.30
N GLU A 202 28.11 24.70 10.40
CA GLU A 202 27.41 25.96 10.15
C GLU A 202 25.99 25.69 9.60
N GLY A 203 24.98 26.19 10.30
CA GLY A 203 23.58 25.97 9.96
C GLY A 203 22.65 26.71 10.93
N THR A 204 21.47 27.08 10.44
CA THR A 204 20.44 27.81 11.18
C THR A 204 19.52 26.88 11.98
N GLU A 205 18.87 27.42 13.01
CA GLU A 205 17.81 26.72 13.75
C GLU A 205 16.59 26.34 12.90
N GLY A 206 15.84 25.33 13.36
CA GLY A 206 14.56 24.88 12.82
C GLY A 206 14.60 23.51 12.12
N GLY A 207 15.78 22.90 12.00
CA GLY A 207 15.96 21.55 11.48
C GLY A 207 15.38 20.46 12.40
N ALA A 208 15.54 19.20 11.98
CA ALA A 208 15.24 18.06 12.84
C ALA A 208 16.45 17.72 13.73
N VAL A 209 16.16 17.41 14.99
CA VAL A 209 17.13 16.90 15.97
C VAL A 209 16.71 15.51 16.37
N GLU A 210 17.66 14.61 16.45
CA GLU A 210 17.50 13.34 17.12
C GLU A 210 18.24 13.40 18.47
N ILE A 211 17.54 13.04 19.54
CA ILE A 211 18.11 12.93 20.89
C ILE A 211 18.18 11.44 21.22
N LYS A 212 19.39 10.94 21.51
CA LYS A 212 19.65 9.55 21.93
C LYS A 212 20.16 9.52 23.36
N ASP A 213 19.91 8.43 24.09
CA ASP A 213 20.53 8.25 25.41
C ASP A 213 22.06 8.09 25.28
N ALA A 214 22.84 8.66 26.19
CA ALA A 214 24.32 8.61 26.13
C ALA A 214 24.93 7.20 26.32
N GLY A 215 24.12 6.16 26.46
CA GLY A 215 24.56 4.76 26.35
C GLY A 215 24.69 4.27 24.90
N VAL A 216 24.17 5.03 23.92
CA VAL A 216 24.32 4.77 22.49
C VAL A 216 25.48 5.61 21.99
N SER A 217 26.52 4.96 21.46
CA SER A 217 27.70 5.66 20.93
C SER A 217 27.34 6.58 19.77
N LEU A 218 28.07 7.70 19.65
CA LEU A 218 27.85 8.64 18.55
C LEU A 218 28.35 8.01 17.24
N PRO A 219 27.56 8.00 16.15
CA PRO A 219 28.02 7.49 14.86
C PRO A 219 29.25 8.26 14.37
N ALA A 220 30.19 7.56 13.73
CA ALA A 220 31.39 8.18 13.18
C ALA A 220 31.01 9.25 12.14
N GLY A 221 31.54 10.47 12.31
CA GLY A 221 31.13 11.63 11.48
C GLY A 221 29.77 12.22 11.85
N ALA A 222 29.25 11.94 13.06
CA ALA A 222 28.11 12.66 13.63
C ALA A 222 28.30 14.18 13.49
N GLN A 223 27.27 14.87 13.02
CA GLN A 223 27.27 16.31 12.82
C GLN A 223 25.96 16.90 13.36
N ILE A 224 26.03 18.13 13.87
CA ILE A 224 24.86 18.92 14.27
C ILE A 224 25.05 20.39 13.91
N ALA A 225 23.97 21.06 13.49
CA ALA A 225 24.00 22.50 13.25
C ALA A 225 24.22 23.24 14.59
N ARG A 226 25.21 24.16 14.64
CA ARG A 226 25.58 24.85 15.88
C ARG A 226 24.40 25.59 16.52
N ASP A 227 23.58 26.29 15.75
CA ASP A 227 22.40 27.02 16.26
C ASP A 227 21.37 26.08 16.87
N GLU A 228 21.20 24.89 16.30
CA GLU A 228 20.27 23.89 16.80
C GLU A 228 20.80 23.25 18.11
N ALA A 229 22.10 22.99 18.21
CA ALA A 229 22.73 22.56 19.47
C ALA A 229 22.61 23.65 20.57
N ILE A 230 22.77 24.93 20.21
CA ILE A 230 22.56 26.06 21.12
C ILE A 230 21.10 26.14 21.57
N ARG A 231 20.14 25.97 20.65
CA ARG A 231 18.71 25.93 20.98
C ARG A 231 18.41 24.79 21.95
N VAL A 232 18.83 23.56 21.65
CA VAL A 232 18.62 22.40 22.55
C VAL A 232 19.25 22.64 23.91
N ALA A 233 20.46 23.20 23.98
CA ALA A 233 21.15 23.47 25.24
C ALA A 233 20.48 24.58 26.08
N THR A 234 19.99 25.64 25.44
CA THR A 234 19.28 26.74 26.13
C THR A 234 17.89 26.29 26.60
N GLU A 235 17.14 25.55 25.79
CA GLU A 235 15.84 24.98 26.19
C GLU A 235 15.99 23.85 27.25
N SER A 236 17.13 23.13 27.28
CA SER A 236 17.46 22.17 28.34
C SER A 236 17.68 22.79 29.73
N LEU A 237 17.69 24.12 29.85
CA LEU A 237 17.67 24.80 31.16
C LEU A 237 16.26 24.89 31.77
N ILE A 238 15.22 24.68 30.96
CA ILE A 238 13.82 24.85 31.39
C ILE A 238 13.02 23.53 31.37
N ILE A 239 13.40 22.58 30.51
CA ILE A 239 12.74 21.28 30.35
C ILE A 239 13.03 20.38 31.56
N PRO A 240 12.06 20.03 32.43
CA PRO A 240 12.35 19.20 33.61
C PRO A 240 12.85 17.79 33.21
N LEU A 241 12.40 17.29 32.05
CA LEU A 241 12.78 15.97 31.52
C LEU A 241 14.24 15.87 31.04
N SER A 242 14.99 16.96 30.94
CA SER A 242 16.42 16.92 30.60
C SER A 242 17.31 16.83 31.85
N GLU A 243 16.77 17.09 33.04
CA GLU A 243 17.55 17.08 34.28
C GLU A 243 18.11 15.70 34.58
N LYS A 244 19.37 15.68 35.06
CA LYS A 244 20.08 14.46 35.44
C LYS A 244 20.13 13.41 34.31
N LYS A 245 20.17 13.87 33.06
CA LYS A 245 20.43 13.04 31.87
C LYS A 245 21.73 13.41 31.17
N ALA A 246 22.37 12.39 30.62
CA ALA A 246 23.35 12.52 29.56
C ALA A 246 22.70 12.00 28.27
N VAL A 247 22.73 12.81 27.20
CA VAL A 247 22.16 12.45 25.89
C VAL A 247 23.12 12.79 24.76
N GLY A 248 23.09 12.00 23.69
CA GLY A 248 23.69 12.32 22.40
C GLY A 248 22.75 13.18 21.56
N LEU A 249 23.27 14.24 20.95
CA LEU A 249 22.57 15.10 20.00
C LEU A 249 23.09 14.88 18.59
N LEU A 250 22.18 14.59 17.67
CA LEU A 250 22.46 14.32 16.27
C LEU A 250 21.54 15.16 15.38
N LYS A 251 22.04 15.48 14.18
CA LYS A 251 21.16 15.91 13.08
C LYS A 251 20.15 14.78 12.79
N GLY A 252 18.87 15.12 12.81
CA GLY A 252 17.80 14.18 12.48
C GLY A 252 17.89 13.67 11.04
N ASP A 253 17.45 12.43 10.83
CA ASP A 253 17.21 11.85 9.52
C ASP A 253 15.83 12.23 8.96
N LYS A 254 15.43 11.62 7.84
CA LYS A 254 14.12 11.87 7.21
C LYS A 254 12.95 11.49 8.12
N ASP A 255 13.12 10.53 9.02
CA ASP A 255 12.07 10.07 9.92
C ASP A 255 11.97 10.99 11.14
N ALA A 256 13.09 11.51 11.65
CA ALA A 256 13.11 12.59 12.63
C ALA A 256 12.51 13.89 12.05
N GLU A 257 12.78 14.21 10.77
CA GLU A 257 12.11 15.31 10.06
C GLU A 257 10.59 15.09 9.96
N ALA A 258 10.14 13.87 9.63
CA ALA A 258 8.72 13.52 9.59
C ALA A 258 8.06 13.63 10.98
N HIS A 259 8.72 13.14 12.03
CA HIS A 259 8.24 13.20 13.41
C HIS A 259 8.12 14.65 13.92
N VAL A 260 9.18 15.46 13.75
CA VAL A 260 9.16 16.89 14.13
C VAL A 260 8.10 17.65 13.32
N LYS A 261 7.90 17.30 12.05
CA LYS A 261 6.81 17.85 11.24
C LYS A 261 5.43 17.44 11.76
N GLU A 262 5.23 16.19 12.20
CA GLU A 262 3.98 15.76 12.82
C GLU A 262 3.69 16.58 14.09
N LEU A 263 4.66 16.71 15.01
CA LEU A 263 4.53 17.54 16.21
C LEU A 263 4.17 19.00 15.89
N ARG A 264 4.77 19.57 14.84
CA ARG A 264 4.45 20.93 14.34
C ARG A 264 3.03 21.01 13.77
N THR A 265 2.55 20.00 13.04
CA THR A 265 1.16 19.95 12.55
C THR A 265 0.13 19.77 13.66
N GLN A 266 0.52 19.17 14.79
CA GLN A 266 -0.29 19.14 16.01
C GLN A 266 -0.32 20.49 16.77
N GLY A 267 0.43 21.50 16.30
CA GLY A 267 0.47 22.83 16.91
C GLY A 267 1.31 22.91 18.19
N MET A 268 2.23 21.95 18.41
CA MET A 268 3.14 21.99 19.55
C MET A 268 4.12 23.16 19.45
N SER A 269 4.47 23.74 20.60
CA SER A 269 5.54 24.74 20.66
C SER A 269 6.91 24.09 20.52
N ARG A 270 7.90 24.85 20.05
CA ARG A 270 9.30 24.40 19.90
C ARG A 270 9.90 23.77 21.17
N THR A 271 9.51 24.23 22.35
CA THR A 271 9.93 23.62 23.63
C THR A 271 9.24 22.29 23.88
N ARG A 272 7.94 22.19 23.60
CA ARG A 272 7.21 20.92 23.70
C ARG A 272 7.66 19.87 22.67
N GLU A 273 8.14 20.30 21.50
CA GLU A 273 8.86 19.43 20.56
C GLU A 273 10.06 18.76 21.26
N LEU A 274 10.90 19.56 21.93
CA LEU A 274 12.07 19.05 22.65
C LEU A 274 11.72 18.23 23.89
N GLU A 275 10.71 18.63 24.68
CA GLU A 275 10.20 17.83 25.82
C GLU A 275 9.79 16.43 25.37
N ASN A 276 9.06 16.32 24.25
CA ASN A 276 8.68 15.05 23.66
C ASN A 276 9.91 14.25 23.20
N LEU A 277 10.92 14.87 22.60
CA LEU A 277 12.16 14.18 22.19
C LEU A 277 12.94 13.67 23.42
N PHE A 278 13.06 14.46 24.49
CA PHE A 278 13.65 14.03 25.78
C PHE A 278 12.85 12.92 26.49
N ASN A 279 11.59 12.72 26.12
CA ASN A 279 10.73 11.64 26.59
C ASN A 279 10.78 10.38 25.70
N GLY A 280 11.65 10.34 24.68
CA GLY A 280 11.78 9.18 23.79
C GLY A 280 10.64 8.99 22.79
N SER A 281 9.79 10.01 22.57
CA SER A 281 8.65 9.93 21.64
C SER A 281 9.04 9.52 20.20
N PHE A 282 10.27 9.78 19.77
CA PHE A 282 10.76 9.37 18.46
C PHE A 282 10.78 7.84 18.28
N ALA A 283 11.14 7.08 19.30
CA ALA A 283 11.08 5.60 19.24
C ALA A 283 9.63 5.12 19.05
N VAL A 284 8.69 5.71 19.79
CA VAL A 284 7.25 5.44 19.68
C VAL A 284 6.70 5.82 18.30
N PHE A 285 7.21 6.90 17.69
CA PHE A 285 6.86 7.27 16.32
C PHE A 285 7.34 6.25 15.30
N LEU A 286 8.57 5.74 15.42
CA LEU A 286 9.10 4.69 14.54
C LEU A 286 8.29 3.39 14.64
N GLU A 287 7.91 2.96 15.85
CA GLU A 287 7.02 1.82 16.06
C GLU A 287 5.65 2.02 15.39
N GLN A 288 5.05 3.21 15.53
CA GLN A 288 3.77 3.53 14.88
C GLN A 288 3.86 3.61 13.36
N LYS A 289 4.97 4.12 12.82
CA LYS A 289 5.23 4.17 11.38
C LYS A 289 5.32 2.75 10.82
N ALA A 290 6.14 1.88 11.42
CA ALA A 290 6.28 0.49 11.02
C ALA A 290 4.95 -0.30 11.13
N ALA A 291 4.14 -0.01 12.15
CA ALA A 291 2.80 -0.60 12.29
C ALA A 291 1.84 -0.17 11.17
N ARG A 292 1.84 1.12 10.77
CA ARG A 292 1.03 1.62 9.65
C ARG A 292 1.49 1.01 8.32
N GLU A 293 2.79 0.97 8.07
CA GLU A 293 3.36 0.37 6.85
C GLU A 293 2.99 -1.13 6.73
N LYS A 294 2.97 -1.86 7.86
CA LYS A 294 2.50 -3.26 7.90
C LYS A 294 1.00 -3.39 7.63
N GLU A 295 0.17 -2.54 8.23
CA GLU A 295 -1.29 -2.53 8.00
C GLU A 295 -1.64 -2.17 6.55
N GLU A 296 -0.90 -1.23 5.93
CA GLU A 296 -1.06 -0.86 4.52
C GLU A 296 -0.59 -1.98 3.58
N ALA A 297 0.52 -2.67 3.89
CA ALA A 297 0.97 -3.83 3.14
C ALA A 297 -0.01 -5.03 3.24
N GLU A 298 -0.58 -5.28 4.42
CA GLU A 298 -1.60 -6.33 4.62
C GLU A 298 -2.87 -6.02 3.81
N LYS A 299 -3.34 -4.76 3.80
CA LYS A 299 -4.48 -4.34 2.97
C LYS A 299 -4.19 -4.42 1.47
N ALA A 300 -3.01 -4.00 1.03
CA ALA A 300 -2.61 -4.10 -0.38
C ALA A 300 -2.59 -5.57 -0.85
N ALA A 301 -2.07 -6.48 -0.02
CA ALA A 301 -2.06 -7.91 -0.30
C ALA A 301 -3.47 -8.54 -0.26
N GLU A 302 -4.38 -8.05 0.61
CA GLU A 302 -5.77 -8.47 0.61
C GLU A 302 -6.52 -7.97 -0.64
N GLU A 303 -6.33 -6.72 -1.05
CA GLU A 303 -6.88 -6.17 -2.29
C GLU A 303 -6.36 -6.90 -3.54
N GLU A 304 -5.08 -7.29 -3.56
CA GLU A 304 -4.50 -8.07 -4.66
C GLU A 304 -5.12 -9.48 -4.75
N ARG A 305 -5.35 -10.14 -3.61
CA ARG A 305 -6.08 -11.42 -3.55
C ARG A 305 -7.53 -11.28 -4.02
N GLN A 306 -8.24 -10.25 -3.55
CA GLN A 306 -9.63 -10.00 -3.98
C GLN A 306 -9.72 -9.71 -5.49
N LYS A 307 -8.72 -9.03 -6.07
CA LYS A 307 -8.62 -8.83 -7.53
C LYS A 307 -8.35 -10.15 -8.25
N ALA A 308 -7.42 -10.97 -7.77
CA ALA A 308 -7.12 -12.28 -8.35
C ALA A 308 -8.34 -13.24 -8.31
N GLU A 309 -9.03 -13.34 -7.17
CA GLU A 309 -10.27 -14.13 -7.03
C GLU A 309 -11.40 -13.61 -7.94
N PHE A 310 -11.49 -12.29 -8.13
CA PHE A 310 -12.46 -11.68 -9.04
C PHE A 310 -12.12 -11.97 -10.52
N GLU A 311 -10.85 -11.85 -10.92
CA GLU A 311 -10.40 -12.21 -12.27
C GLU A 311 -10.53 -13.70 -12.58
N GLU A 312 -10.29 -14.57 -11.60
CA GLU A 312 -10.51 -16.02 -11.73
C GLU A 312 -11.99 -16.31 -11.95
N ARG A 313 -12.88 -15.76 -11.11
CA ARG A 313 -14.33 -15.91 -11.29
C ARG A 313 -14.85 -15.29 -12.59
N GLN A 314 -14.25 -14.20 -13.08
CA GLN A 314 -14.59 -13.68 -14.41
C GLN A 314 -14.20 -14.65 -15.52
N LYS A 315 -13.02 -15.29 -15.45
CA LYS A 315 -12.59 -16.31 -16.42
C LYS A 315 -13.46 -17.57 -16.36
N GLU A 316 -13.92 -17.97 -15.17
CA GLU A 316 -14.91 -19.05 -15.02
C GLU A 316 -16.23 -18.71 -15.73
N LEU A 317 -16.78 -17.52 -15.47
CA LEU A 317 -18.02 -17.07 -16.11
C LEU A 317 -17.88 -16.90 -17.64
N GLU A 318 -16.76 -16.34 -18.12
CA GLU A 318 -16.47 -16.25 -19.55
C GLU A 318 -16.31 -17.64 -20.20
N ALA A 319 -15.78 -18.63 -19.47
CA ALA A 319 -15.69 -20.00 -19.94
C ALA A 319 -17.08 -20.68 -19.97
N GLU A 320 -17.91 -20.50 -18.95
CA GLU A 320 -19.31 -20.99 -18.93
C GLU A 320 -20.14 -20.35 -20.05
N GLU A 321 -20.02 -19.03 -20.26
CA GLU A 321 -20.66 -18.32 -21.37
C GLU A 321 -20.13 -18.81 -22.72
N ALA A 322 -18.83 -19.08 -22.86
CA ALA A 322 -18.27 -19.66 -24.08
C ALA A 322 -18.77 -21.09 -24.34
N GLU A 323 -18.93 -21.93 -23.31
CA GLU A 323 -19.55 -23.26 -23.42
C GLU A 323 -21.03 -23.19 -23.81
N LEU A 324 -21.76 -22.19 -23.29
CA LEU A 324 -23.13 -21.91 -23.70
C LEU A 324 -23.20 -21.34 -25.12
N MET A 325 -22.21 -20.58 -25.58
CA MET A 325 -22.14 -20.05 -26.93
C MET A 325 -21.62 -21.06 -27.97
N LYS A 326 -21.04 -22.19 -27.55
CA LYS A 326 -20.86 -23.35 -28.45
C LYS A 326 -22.23 -23.75 -28.99
N PRO A 327 -22.35 -23.99 -30.32
CA PRO A 327 -23.61 -24.43 -30.89
C PRO A 327 -24.04 -25.74 -30.25
N LEU A 328 -25.35 -25.96 -30.10
CA LEU A 328 -25.91 -27.09 -29.34
C LEU A 328 -25.32 -28.47 -29.71
N TRP A 329 -24.97 -28.68 -30.98
CA TRP A 329 -24.37 -29.93 -31.48
C TRP A 329 -22.89 -30.16 -31.10
N GLU A 330 -22.21 -29.15 -30.54
CA GLU A 330 -20.83 -29.20 -30.03
C GLU A 330 -20.77 -29.21 -28.50
N ARG A 331 -21.91 -29.07 -27.81
CA ARG A 331 -21.99 -29.25 -26.36
C ARG A 331 -21.93 -30.74 -26.02
N ASN A 332 -21.36 -31.06 -24.85
CA ASN A 332 -21.51 -32.38 -24.23
C ASN A 332 -22.94 -32.54 -23.67
N LEU A 333 -23.93 -32.60 -24.57
CA LEU A 333 -25.30 -32.99 -24.27
C LEU A 333 -25.29 -34.38 -23.65
N THR A 334 -26.26 -34.72 -22.78
CA THR A 334 -26.34 -36.06 -22.18
C THR A 334 -27.74 -36.66 -22.29
N GLY A 335 -27.81 -37.96 -22.59
CA GLY A 335 -29.07 -38.70 -22.66
C GLY A 335 -30.05 -38.14 -23.70
N VAL A 336 -31.21 -37.69 -23.24
CA VAL A 336 -32.34 -37.26 -24.08
C VAL A 336 -31.95 -36.10 -25.02
N GLU A 337 -31.15 -35.15 -24.55
CA GLU A 337 -30.73 -34.00 -25.37
C GLU A 337 -29.86 -34.42 -26.58
N GLN A 338 -29.06 -35.47 -26.45
CA GLN A 338 -28.30 -36.03 -27.58
C GLN A 338 -29.24 -36.64 -28.64
N ASP A 339 -30.30 -37.32 -28.20
CA ASP A 339 -31.28 -37.92 -29.12
C ASP A 339 -32.09 -36.84 -29.84
N ILE A 340 -32.59 -35.82 -29.11
CA ILE A 340 -33.23 -34.64 -29.72
C ILE A 340 -32.30 -33.97 -30.73
N ALA A 341 -31.02 -33.74 -30.38
CA ALA A 341 -30.03 -33.15 -31.28
C ALA A 341 -29.75 -34.02 -32.51
N MET A 342 -29.69 -35.34 -32.35
CA MET A 342 -29.47 -36.29 -33.44
C MET A 342 -30.68 -36.35 -34.39
N ARG A 343 -31.91 -36.41 -33.85
CA ARG A 343 -33.16 -36.34 -34.62
C ARG A 343 -33.27 -35.01 -35.40
N ALA A 344 -32.95 -33.89 -34.75
CA ALA A 344 -32.88 -32.58 -35.38
C ALA A 344 -31.82 -32.53 -36.50
N MET A 345 -30.63 -33.13 -36.28
CA MET A 345 -29.58 -33.25 -37.29
C MET A 345 -30.03 -34.08 -38.51
N ILE A 346 -30.61 -35.26 -38.29
CA ILE A 346 -31.11 -36.14 -39.36
C ILE A 346 -32.17 -35.43 -40.19
N ARG A 347 -33.16 -34.81 -39.53
CA ARG A 347 -34.24 -34.08 -40.21
C ARG A 347 -33.74 -32.86 -40.97
N LEU A 348 -32.75 -32.15 -40.42
CA LEU A 348 -32.12 -31.02 -41.09
C LEU A 348 -31.32 -31.48 -42.32
N ASN A 349 -30.61 -32.61 -42.25
CA ASN A 349 -29.92 -33.20 -43.40
C ASN A 349 -30.92 -33.59 -44.50
N ALA A 350 -31.96 -34.35 -44.16
CA ALA A 350 -33.00 -34.74 -45.11
C ALA A 350 -33.72 -33.52 -45.74
N THR A 351 -33.94 -32.44 -44.99
CA THR A 351 -34.51 -31.21 -45.54
C THR A 351 -33.54 -30.51 -46.50
N TYR A 352 -32.25 -30.48 -46.18
CA TYR A 352 -31.22 -29.93 -47.07
C TYR A 352 -31.11 -30.75 -48.36
N GLU A 353 -31.06 -32.07 -48.25
CA GLU A 353 -30.97 -32.98 -49.39
C GLU A 353 -32.17 -32.84 -50.33
N ALA A 354 -33.38 -32.77 -49.79
CA ALA A 354 -34.60 -32.66 -50.59
C ALA A 354 -34.82 -31.27 -51.24
N ASN A 355 -34.30 -30.17 -50.65
CA ASN A 355 -34.70 -28.81 -51.05
C ASN A 355 -33.55 -27.85 -51.39
N PHE A 356 -32.31 -28.15 -50.99
CA PHE A 356 -31.20 -27.19 -51.01
C PHE A 356 -29.89 -27.73 -51.61
N VAL A 357 -29.79 -29.00 -52.01
CA VAL A 357 -28.60 -29.57 -52.67
C VAL A 357 -28.23 -28.86 -53.98
N GLU A 358 -29.22 -28.41 -54.76
CA GLU A 358 -28.99 -27.63 -55.99
C GLU A 358 -28.84 -26.11 -55.71
N SER A 359 -28.88 -25.67 -54.45
CA SER A 359 -28.76 -24.26 -54.07
C SER A 359 -27.30 -23.85 -53.80
N GLU A 360 -27.01 -22.55 -53.94
CA GLU A 360 -25.68 -21.99 -53.60
C GLU A 360 -25.40 -21.95 -52.07
N ILE A 361 -26.35 -22.37 -51.23
CA ILE A 361 -26.17 -22.37 -49.77
C ILE A 361 -25.50 -23.67 -49.36
N SER A 362 -24.26 -23.61 -48.87
CA SER A 362 -23.57 -24.80 -48.37
C SER A 362 -24.28 -25.42 -47.15
N TYR A 363 -24.22 -26.76 -47.03
CA TYR A 363 -24.82 -27.50 -45.91
C TYR A 363 -24.41 -26.96 -44.54
N ALA A 364 -23.13 -26.59 -44.35
CA ALA A 364 -22.65 -25.99 -43.11
C ALA A 364 -23.37 -24.67 -42.77
N LYS A 365 -23.63 -23.82 -43.77
CA LYS A 365 -24.36 -22.55 -43.59
C LYS A 365 -25.85 -22.78 -43.34
N PHE A 366 -26.46 -23.72 -44.06
CA PHE A 366 -27.86 -24.12 -43.84
C PHE A 366 -28.06 -24.70 -42.44
N ARG A 367 -27.19 -25.62 -42.00
CA ARG A 367 -27.16 -26.20 -40.66
C ARG A 367 -27.04 -25.13 -39.58
N ALA A 368 -26.07 -24.23 -39.70
CA ALA A 368 -25.84 -23.17 -38.72
C ALA A 368 -27.05 -22.23 -38.57
N GLN A 369 -27.79 -21.98 -39.66
CA GLN A 369 -28.97 -21.12 -39.64
C GLN A 369 -30.23 -21.81 -39.10
N ASN A 370 -30.42 -23.11 -39.36
CA ASN A 370 -31.70 -23.77 -39.13
C ASN A 370 -31.70 -24.74 -37.93
N PHE A 371 -30.54 -25.23 -37.47
CA PHE A 371 -30.49 -26.30 -36.46
C PHE A 371 -31.24 -25.95 -35.17
N ARG A 372 -31.14 -24.70 -34.69
CA ARG A 372 -31.85 -24.26 -33.48
C ARG A 372 -33.37 -24.41 -33.61
N GLY A 373 -33.93 -24.05 -34.76
CA GLY A 373 -35.37 -24.19 -35.03
C GLY A 373 -35.82 -25.66 -35.07
N TYR A 374 -35.02 -26.55 -35.67
CA TYR A 374 -35.31 -27.99 -35.64
C TYR A 374 -35.16 -28.60 -34.23
N TYR A 375 -34.15 -28.18 -33.47
CA TYR A 375 -33.94 -28.66 -32.10
C TYR A 375 -35.09 -28.24 -31.18
N ASP A 376 -35.47 -26.95 -31.20
CA ASP A 376 -36.57 -26.43 -30.39
C ASP A 376 -37.89 -27.10 -30.79
N TRP A 377 -38.15 -27.31 -32.08
CA TRP A 377 -39.32 -28.04 -32.56
C TRP A 377 -39.38 -29.49 -32.06
N TYR A 378 -38.28 -30.24 -32.13
CA TYR A 378 -38.24 -31.61 -31.59
C TYR A 378 -38.37 -31.64 -30.05
N SER A 379 -37.78 -30.67 -29.34
CA SER A 379 -37.89 -30.57 -27.89
C SER A 379 -39.30 -30.21 -27.42
N GLU A 380 -40.00 -29.32 -28.13
CA GLU A 380 -41.40 -28.99 -27.88
C GLU A 380 -42.29 -30.20 -28.21
N TRP A 381 -42.07 -30.83 -29.36
CA TRP A 381 -42.81 -32.02 -29.78
C TRP A 381 -42.69 -33.21 -28.80
N GLU A 382 -41.49 -33.53 -28.30
CA GLU A 382 -41.32 -34.60 -27.29
C GLU A 382 -41.98 -34.24 -25.95
N SER A 383 -42.05 -32.94 -25.61
CA SER A 383 -42.74 -32.48 -24.40
C SER A 383 -44.26 -32.60 -24.51
N GLU A 384 -44.81 -32.44 -25.72
CA GLU A 384 -46.24 -32.60 -26.01
C GLU A 384 -46.63 -34.08 -26.20
N HIS A 385 -45.71 -34.92 -26.69
CA HIS A 385 -45.99 -36.32 -27.06
C HIS A 385 -45.05 -37.33 -26.35
N PRO A 386 -45.06 -37.39 -25.00
CA PRO A 386 -44.14 -38.23 -24.23
C PRO A 386 -44.38 -39.75 -24.43
N GLU A 387 -45.56 -40.16 -24.87
CA GLU A 387 -45.88 -41.54 -25.24
C GLU A 387 -45.23 -42.02 -26.55
N THR A 388 -44.89 -41.15 -27.50
CA THR A 388 -44.36 -41.54 -28.83
C THR A 388 -42.83 -41.68 -28.84
N LYS A 389 -42.26 -42.27 -27.80
CA LYS A 389 -40.79 -42.41 -27.63
C LYS A 389 -40.10 -43.40 -28.56
N GLU A 390 -40.84 -44.17 -29.35
CA GLU A 390 -40.27 -45.09 -30.33
C GLU A 390 -39.51 -44.33 -31.43
N PRO A 391 -38.42 -44.92 -31.98
CA PRO A 391 -37.54 -44.20 -32.90
C PRO A 391 -38.23 -43.96 -34.24
N TRP A 392 -38.57 -42.70 -34.52
CA TRP A 392 -39.08 -42.26 -35.81
C TRP A 392 -37.95 -42.32 -36.86
N LEU A 393 -37.78 -43.47 -37.49
CA LEU A 393 -37.10 -43.55 -38.77
C LEU A 393 -37.97 -42.86 -39.82
N PRO A 394 -37.41 -41.97 -40.67
CA PRO A 394 -38.15 -41.43 -41.80
C PRO A 394 -38.67 -42.58 -42.68
N PRO A 395 -39.92 -42.53 -43.18
CA PRO A 395 -40.48 -43.61 -44.00
C PRO A 395 -39.56 -44.05 -45.14
N ASP A 396 -38.89 -43.09 -45.77
CA ASP A 396 -38.00 -43.31 -46.92
C ASP A 396 -36.71 -44.08 -46.54
N GLU A 397 -36.21 -43.94 -45.31
CA GLU A 397 -35.09 -44.76 -44.81
C GLU A 397 -35.51 -46.18 -44.47
N VAL A 398 -36.74 -46.39 -43.99
CA VAL A 398 -37.29 -47.74 -43.78
C VAL A 398 -37.45 -48.44 -45.12
N ILE A 399 -37.91 -47.72 -46.16
CA ILE A 399 -38.03 -48.23 -47.52
C ILE A 399 -36.65 -48.58 -48.11
N GLN A 400 -35.65 -47.68 -48.05
CA GLN A 400 -34.30 -47.99 -48.55
C GLN A 400 -33.60 -49.12 -47.80
N LYS A 401 -33.83 -49.27 -46.49
CA LYS A 401 -33.29 -50.41 -45.70
C LYS A 401 -34.05 -51.72 -45.97
N ALA A 402 -35.34 -51.65 -46.33
CA ALA A 402 -36.13 -52.80 -46.76
C ALA A 402 -35.86 -53.23 -48.21
N GLU A 403 -35.32 -52.37 -49.07
CA GLU A 403 -34.77 -52.76 -50.39
C GLU A 403 -33.37 -53.40 -50.29
N LEU A 404 -32.64 -53.18 -49.19
CA LEU A 404 -31.27 -53.65 -48.97
C LEU A 404 -31.17 -55.00 -48.23
N VAL A 405 -32.30 -55.49 -47.74
CA VAL A 405 -32.49 -56.85 -47.21
C VAL A 405 -33.61 -57.45 -48.07
N ASP A 406 -33.35 -58.56 -48.78
CA ASP A 406 -34.35 -59.21 -49.65
C ASP A 406 -35.52 -59.80 -48.83
N CYS A 407 -36.40 -58.93 -48.36
CA CYS A 407 -37.59 -59.26 -47.60
C CYS A 407 -38.77 -59.40 -48.57
N GLU A 408 -39.24 -60.63 -48.80
CA GLU A 408 -40.52 -60.89 -49.47
C GLU A 408 -41.70 -60.45 -48.59
N VAL A 409 -41.89 -59.14 -48.43
CA VAL A 409 -43.03 -58.54 -47.73
C VAL A 409 -44.28 -58.72 -48.59
N THR A 410 -45.35 -59.27 -48.02
CA THR A 410 -46.58 -59.50 -48.76
C THR A 410 -47.39 -58.21 -48.95
N GLU A 411 -48.21 -58.15 -50.02
CA GLU A 411 -49.10 -57.01 -50.29
C GLU A 411 -50.13 -56.72 -49.17
N GLU A 412 -50.36 -57.65 -48.25
CA GLU A 412 -51.25 -57.44 -47.09
C GLU A 412 -50.49 -56.79 -45.92
N GLU A 413 -49.22 -57.12 -45.71
CA GLU A 413 -48.37 -56.51 -44.69
C GLU A 413 -48.04 -55.05 -45.02
N MET A 414 -47.78 -54.71 -46.29
CA MET A 414 -47.59 -53.33 -46.74
C MET A 414 -48.80 -52.42 -46.46
N LYS A 415 -50.01 -52.97 -46.28
CA LYS A 415 -51.24 -52.20 -46.01
C LYS A 415 -51.46 -51.92 -44.52
N ASN A 416 -50.68 -52.54 -43.63
CA ASN A 416 -50.74 -52.30 -42.19
C ASN A 416 -49.35 -51.89 -41.67
N PRO A 417 -49.10 -50.60 -41.39
CA PRO A 417 -47.75 -50.11 -41.06
C PRO A 417 -47.13 -50.82 -39.84
N ASN A 418 -47.94 -51.26 -38.88
CA ASN A 418 -47.43 -51.98 -37.70
C ASN A 418 -47.02 -53.43 -38.03
N ALA A 419 -47.67 -54.07 -39.00
CA ALA A 419 -47.28 -55.40 -39.48
C ALA A 419 -46.01 -55.32 -40.35
N PHE A 420 -45.92 -54.29 -41.20
CA PHE A 420 -44.72 -53.99 -41.98
C PHE A 420 -43.48 -53.79 -41.10
N VAL A 421 -43.59 -52.93 -40.07
CA VAL A 421 -42.49 -52.69 -39.12
C VAL A 421 -42.12 -53.97 -38.34
N ALA A 422 -43.10 -54.77 -37.93
CA ALA A 422 -42.83 -56.06 -37.26
C ALA A 422 -42.08 -57.06 -38.17
N ALA A 423 -42.48 -57.17 -39.45
CA ALA A 423 -41.83 -58.05 -40.43
C ALA A 423 -40.40 -57.60 -40.76
N VAL A 424 -40.16 -56.28 -40.88
CA VAL A 424 -38.82 -55.71 -41.06
C VAL A 424 -37.93 -55.97 -39.84
N ILE A 425 -38.47 -55.83 -38.61
CA ILE A 425 -37.72 -56.17 -37.39
C ILE A 425 -37.38 -57.68 -37.34
N GLU A 426 -38.33 -58.57 -37.65
CA GLU A 426 -38.07 -60.03 -37.69
C GLU A 426 -37.03 -60.41 -38.76
N ALA A 427 -36.98 -59.67 -39.88
CA ALA A 427 -35.95 -59.87 -40.90
C ALA A 427 -34.56 -59.38 -40.44
N PHE A 428 -34.49 -58.28 -39.71
CA PHE A 428 -33.23 -57.76 -39.13
C PHE A 428 -32.72 -58.58 -37.93
N GLU A 429 -33.60 -59.28 -37.20
CA GLU A 429 -33.20 -60.17 -36.09
C GLU A 429 -32.65 -61.54 -36.56
N LYS A 430 -32.82 -61.91 -37.83
CA LYS A 430 -32.17 -63.10 -38.40
C LYS A 430 -30.69 -62.79 -38.63
N PRO A 431 -29.75 -63.44 -37.91
CA PRO A 431 -28.33 -63.12 -38.05
C PRO A 431 -27.87 -63.43 -39.47
N LEU A 432 -27.23 -62.44 -40.11
CA LEU A 432 -26.58 -62.61 -41.41
C LEU A 432 -25.64 -63.82 -41.37
N PRO A 433 -25.55 -64.62 -42.46
CA PRO A 433 -24.60 -65.72 -42.54
C PRO A 433 -23.19 -65.25 -42.18
N LEU A 434 -22.49 -66.00 -41.32
CA LEU A 434 -21.21 -65.59 -40.75
C LEU A 434 -20.20 -65.15 -41.83
N GLU A 435 -20.21 -65.85 -42.96
CA GLU A 435 -19.39 -65.61 -44.16
C GLU A 435 -19.57 -64.19 -44.72
N VAL A 436 -20.80 -63.67 -44.77
CA VAL A 436 -21.11 -62.31 -45.27
C VAL A 436 -20.67 -61.23 -44.28
N LEU A 437 -20.74 -61.54 -42.97
CA LEU A 437 -20.21 -60.65 -41.93
C LEU A 437 -18.67 -60.61 -41.95
N GLU A 438 -18.01 -61.75 -42.16
CA GLU A 438 -16.55 -61.83 -42.27
C GLU A 438 -16.02 -61.06 -43.48
N GLU A 439 -16.60 -61.23 -44.68
CA GLU A 439 -16.21 -60.44 -45.86
C GLU A 439 -16.40 -58.93 -45.64
N ARG A 440 -17.49 -58.52 -44.99
CA ARG A 440 -17.80 -57.11 -44.73
C ARG A 440 -16.90 -56.50 -43.64
N ILE A 441 -16.49 -57.29 -42.64
CA ILE A 441 -15.49 -56.90 -41.64
C ILE A 441 -14.10 -56.75 -42.27
N VAL A 442 -13.72 -57.65 -43.18
CA VAL A 442 -12.45 -57.52 -43.94
C VAL A 442 -12.47 -56.27 -44.81
N ALA A 443 -13.54 -56.03 -45.59
CA ALA A 443 -13.65 -54.83 -46.41
C ALA A 443 -13.60 -53.51 -45.61
N LEU A 444 -14.26 -53.46 -44.44
CA LEU A 444 -14.21 -52.29 -43.55
C LEU A 444 -12.83 -52.11 -42.90
N ARG A 445 -12.10 -53.20 -42.65
CA ARG A 445 -10.73 -53.14 -42.15
C ARG A 445 -9.78 -52.61 -43.22
N ASP A 446 -9.87 -53.12 -44.44
CA ASP A 446 -9.03 -52.70 -45.56
C ASP A 446 -9.26 -51.21 -45.91
N ASP A 447 -10.50 -50.73 -45.86
CA ASP A 447 -10.84 -49.31 -46.05
C ASP A 447 -10.33 -48.41 -44.91
N ASN A 448 -10.36 -48.88 -43.66
CA ASN A 448 -9.76 -48.16 -42.53
C ASN A 448 -8.22 -48.14 -42.61
N ASP A 449 -7.58 -49.26 -42.94
CA ASP A 449 -6.13 -49.35 -43.10
C ASP A 449 -5.67 -48.44 -44.28
N ALA A 450 -6.46 -48.33 -45.35
CA ALA A 450 -6.24 -47.38 -46.44
C ALA A 450 -6.38 -45.91 -45.99
N LYS A 451 -7.39 -45.58 -45.17
CA LYS A 451 -7.58 -44.23 -44.61
C LYS A 451 -6.46 -43.81 -43.66
N ILE A 452 -6.02 -44.70 -42.78
CA ILE A 452 -4.88 -44.48 -41.88
C ILE A 452 -3.61 -44.21 -42.70
N LYS A 453 -3.36 -45.00 -43.75
CA LYS A 453 -2.21 -44.80 -44.63
C LYS A 453 -2.27 -43.44 -45.33
N ALA A 454 -3.41 -43.07 -45.91
CA ALA A 454 -3.60 -41.77 -46.57
C ALA A 454 -3.43 -40.59 -45.60
N GLN A 455 -3.81 -40.74 -44.33
CA GLN A 455 -3.55 -39.72 -43.31
C GLN A 455 -2.05 -39.61 -42.99
N SER A 456 -1.33 -40.72 -42.80
CA SER A 456 0.12 -40.68 -42.54
C SER A 456 0.92 -40.08 -43.71
N GLU A 457 0.56 -40.40 -44.95
CA GLU A 457 1.19 -39.81 -46.15
C GLU A 457 0.95 -38.28 -46.23
N ARG A 458 -0.20 -37.80 -45.73
CA ARG A 458 -0.51 -36.37 -45.65
C ARG A 458 0.28 -35.66 -44.54
N GLU A 459 0.39 -36.29 -43.36
CA GLU A 459 1.17 -35.75 -42.24
C GLU A 459 2.68 -35.68 -42.56
N GLU A 460 3.23 -36.68 -43.26
CA GLU A 460 4.61 -36.62 -43.77
C GLU A 460 4.81 -35.50 -44.80
N ALA A 461 3.86 -35.28 -45.71
CA ALA A 461 3.91 -34.19 -46.69
C ALA A 461 3.83 -32.80 -46.04
N GLU A 462 3.03 -32.65 -44.99
CA GLU A 462 2.91 -31.41 -44.23
C GLU A 462 4.19 -31.12 -43.41
N ALA A 463 4.77 -32.14 -42.77
CA ALA A 463 6.06 -32.04 -42.08
C ALA A 463 7.20 -31.67 -43.04
N ALA A 464 7.22 -32.22 -44.26
CA ALA A 464 8.20 -31.87 -45.28
C ALA A 464 8.06 -30.41 -45.75
N MET A 465 6.83 -29.90 -45.88
CA MET A 465 6.57 -28.49 -46.21
C MET A 465 6.99 -27.55 -45.07
N ALA A 466 6.72 -27.91 -43.81
CA ALA A 466 7.17 -27.15 -42.64
C ALA A 466 8.70 -27.04 -42.58
N ALA A 467 9.41 -28.15 -42.80
CA ALA A 467 10.88 -28.18 -42.85
C ALA A 467 11.46 -27.34 -44.01
N ALA A 468 10.77 -27.28 -45.16
CA ALA A 468 11.16 -26.44 -46.29
C ALA A 468 10.98 -24.94 -46.02
N THR A 469 10.12 -24.55 -45.07
CA THR A 469 9.87 -23.15 -44.70
C THR A 469 10.68 -22.63 -43.52
N SER A 470 11.39 -23.49 -42.77
CA SER A 470 12.20 -23.07 -41.61
C SER A 470 13.66 -22.72 -41.94
N SER A 471 13.97 -22.37 -43.20
CA SER A 471 15.30 -21.85 -43.56
C SER A 471 15.40 -20.38 -43.13
N ASP A 472 15.87 -20.15 -41.90
CA ASP A 472 16.07 -18.80 -41.36
C ASP A 472 16.90 -17.92 -42.31
N PRO A 473 16.48 -16.66 -42.57
CA PRO A 473 17.27 -15.73 -43.35
C PRO A 473 18.56 -15.38 -42.59
N VAL A 474 19.70 -15.69 -43.21
CA VAL A 474 21.05 -15.39 -42.69
C VAL A 474 21.13 -13.93 -42.25
N GLN A 475 21.30 -13.70 -40.93
CA GLN A 475 21.53 -12.36 -40.39
C GLN A 475 22.79 -11.75 -41.02
N ALA A 476 22.63 -10.56 -41.59
CA ALA A 476 23.75 -9.78 -42.08
C ALA A 476 24.64 -9.34 -40.89
N PRO A 477 25.97 -9.37 -41.02
CA PRO A 477 26.88 -9.02 -39.92
C PRO A 477 26.76 -7.54 -39.55
N GLU A 478 26.62 -7.26 -38.26
CA GLU A 478 26.55 -5.90 -37.72
C GLU A 478 27.85 -5.12 -37.95
N PRO A 479 27.78 -3.81 -38.26
CA PRO A 479 28.96 -2.96 -38.39
C PRO A 479 29.63 -2.73 -37.03
N LYS A 480 30.96 -2.79 -37.00
CA LYS A 480 31.76 -2.53 -35.79
C LYS A 480 31.58 -1.09 -35.30
N PRO A 481 31.58 -0.86 -33.97
CA PRO A 481 31.64 0.48 -33.41
C PRO A 481 33.02 1.11 -33.65
N GLU A 482 33.05 2.39 -34.03
CA GLU A 482 34.26 3.20 -34.12
C GLU A 482 34.74 3.63 -32.73
N GLU A 483 36.06 3.69 -32.54
CA GLU A 483 36.68 4.15 -31.29
C GLU A 483 36.63 5.69 -31.21
N PRO A 484 36.43 6.28 -30.02
CA PRO A 484 36.48 7.73 -29.86
C PRO A 484 37.92 8.26 -29.94
N GLU A 485 38.14 9.21 -30.86
CA GLU A 485 39.39 9.98 -30.92
C GLU A 485 39.63 10.73 -29.60
N LYS A 486 40.90 10.81 -29.21
CA LYS A 486 41.39 11.65 -28.10
C LYS A 486 41.96 12.93 -28.68
N ASP A 487 41.31 14.05 -28.43
CA ASP A 487 41.92 15.38 -28.60
C ASP A 487 42.73 15.77 -27.34
N GLU A 488 43.86 16.46 -27.58
CA GLU A 488 44.78 17.04 -26.58
C GLU A 488 44.39 18.49 -26.19
#